data_AF-A0AAW4PPK8-F1
#
_entry.id   AF-A0AAW4PPK8-F1
#
_cell.length_a   1.000
_cell.length_b   1.000
_cell.length_c   1.000
_cell.angle_alpha   90.00
_cell.angle_beta   90.00
_cell.angle_gamma   90.00
#
_symmetry.space_group_name_H-M   'P 1'
#
loop_
_entity.id
_entity.type
_entity.pdbx_description
1 polymer ?
#
loop_
_entity_poly.entity_id
_entity_poly.type
_entity_poly.pdbx_seq_one_letter_code
_entity_poly.pdbx_strand_id
1 'polypeptide(L)'
;MLTDKLQRAREAKAEIQNPHESERIRAIAEVLATIQTETRGAVMDQRDTLGVETDDDTDRLDKSERVGQILDVVDGYGPGGPSLAEIWLRQCAPDDLNTEDPEALAQYAEMSHEEWTAQIERWAQTYRDSGADAMHSDRSLADAHVSGKWGVSLERFESVVVDWNAGDALTDLLGGPSEATEEAVRANTEALA
;
A
#
# COMPACT_ATOMS: atom_id res chain seq x y z
N MET A 1 31.92 -21.20 15.18
CA MET A 1 31.44 -19.80 15.16
C MET A 1 31.06 -19.30 13.77
N LEU A 2 31.92 -19.36 12.74
CA LEU A 2 31.55 -18.92 11.38
C LEU A 2 30.44 -19.79 10.73
N THR A 3 30.50 -21.11 10.93
CA THR A 3 29.53 -22.07 10.39
C THR A 3 28.13 -21.89 10.96
N ASP A 4 28.04 -21.56 12.25
CA ASP A 4 26.79 -21.31 12.99
C ASP A 4 26.14 -19.98 12.56
N LYS A 5 26.94 -18.93 12.31
CA LYS A 5 26.45 -17.67 11.71
C LYS A 5 25.92 -17.87 10.28
N LEU A 6 26.61 -18.67 9.46
CA LEU A 6 26.19 -18.97 8.09
C LEU A 6 24.92 -19.81 8.04
N GLN A 7 24.75 -20.74 8.99
CA GLN A 7 23.52 -21.53 9.10
C GLN A 7 22.34 -20.66 9.50
N ARG A 8 22.47 -19.83 10.53
CA ARG A 8 21.42 -18.88 10.94
C ARG A 8 21.05 -17.89 9.83
N ALA A 9 22.03 -17.41 9.06
CA ALA A 9 21.77 -16.54 7.93
C ALA A 9 20.97 -17.24 6.81
N ARG A 10 21.21 -18.54 6.59
CA ARG A 10 20.44 -19.34 5.61
C ARG A 10 19.02 -19.63 6.10
N GLU A 11 18.86 -19.98 7.37
CA GLU A 11 17.55 -20.21 7.99
C GLU A 11 16.72 -18.92 7.98
N ALA A 12 17.31 -17.79 8.39
CA ALA A 12 16.66 -16.48 8.31
C ALA A 12 16.26 -16.10 6.87
N LYS A 13 17.13 -16.38 5.89
CA LYS A 13 16.80 -16.15 4.47
C LYS A 13 15.64 -17.05 4.01
N ALA A 14 15.64 -18.33 4.38
CA ALA A 14 14.59 -19.27 3.98
C ALA A 14 13.23 -18.91 4.59
N GLU A 15 13.21 -18.43 5.84
CA GLU A 15 12.01 -17.95 6.51
C GLU A 15 11.44 -16.69 5.84
N ILE A 16 12.29 -15.74 5.44
CA ILE A 16 11.87 -14.54 4.69
C ILE A 16 11.36 -14.88 3.29
N GLN A 17 11.84 -15.99 2.70
CA GLN A 17 11.36 -16.43 1.39
C GLN A 17 9.97 -17.07 1.43
N ASN A 18 9.52 -17.57 2.58
CA ASN A 18 8.20 -18.16 2.78
C ASN A 18 7.63 -17.79 4.17
N PRO A 19 7.35 -16.50 4.44
CA PRO A 19 6.92 -16.01 5.74
C PRO A 19 5.61 -16.64 6.23
N HIS A 20 4.67 -16.96 5.34
CA HIS A 20 3.43 -17.67 5.71
C HIS A 20 3.67 -19.08 6.25
N GLU A 21 4.77 -19.73 5.84
CA GLU A 21 5.19 -21.05 6.32
C GLU A 21 6.13 -20.96 7.54
N SER A 22 6.63 -19.76 7.86
CA SER A 22 7.50 -19.53 9.00
C SER A 22 6.69 -19.31 10.27
N GLU A 23 6.69 -20.29 11.17
CA GLU A 23 6.07 -20.18 12.50
C GLU A 23 6.57 -18.94 13.28
N ARG A 24 7.86 -18.61 13.14
CA ARG A 24 8.44 -17.44 13.83
C ARG A 24 7.91 -16.12 13.29
N ILE A 25 7.86 -15.96 11.96
CA ILE A 25 7.36 -14.71 11.35
C ILE A 25 5.86 -14.58 11.61
N ARG A 26 5.11 -15.68 11.51
CA ARG A 26 3.69 -15.75 11.86
C ARG A 26 3.43 -15.33 13.30
N ALA A 27 4.21 -15.84 14.27
CA ALA A 27 4.06 -15.45 15.66
C ALA A 27 4.31 -13.94 15.88
N ILE A 28 5.26 -13.33 15.17
CA ILE A 28 5.50 -11.89 15.23
C ILE A 28 4.32 -11.11 14.63
N ALA A 29 3.82 -11.54 13.46
CA ALA A 29 2.66 -10.95 12.82
C ALA A 29 1.41 -11.02 13.72
N GLU A 30 1.19 -12.15 14.41
CA GLU A 30 0.12 -12.34 15.38
C GLU A 30 0.21 -11.35 16.55
N VAL A 31 1.41 -11.10 17.08
CA VAL A 31 1.61 -10.12 18.17
C VAL A 31 1.25 -8.71 17.69
N LEU A 32 1.77 -8.30 16.53
CA LEU A 32 1.49 -6.97 15.97
C LEU A 32 0.00 -6.78 15.67
N ALA A 33 -0.62 -7.76 15.02
CA ALA A 33 -2.06 -7.74 14.74
C ALA A 33 -2.89 -7.69 16.03
N THR A 34 -2.48 -8.42 17.07
CA THR A 34 -3.15 -8.36 18.39
C THR A 34 -3.13 -6.95 18.95
N ILE A 35 -1.96 -6.30 18.98
CA ILE A 35 -1.83 -4.94 19.51
C ILE A 35 -2.73 -3.97 18.75
N GLN A 36 -2.72 -4.04 17.41
CA GLN A 36 -3.51 -3.14 16.57
C GLN A 36 -5.02 -3.37 16.72
N THR A 37 -5.45 -4.63 16.70
CA THR A 37 -6.87 -5.00 16.79
C THR A 37 -7.45 -4.75 18.18
N GLU A 38 -6.72 -5.03 19.26
CA GLU A 38 -7.18 -4.76 20.63
C GLU A 38 -7.26 -3.26 20.90
N THR A 39 -6.27 -2.48 20.45
CA THR A 39 -6.29 -1.02 20.63
C THR A 39 -7.46 -0.40 19.86
N ARG A 40 -7.65 -0.78 18.58
CA ARG A 40 -8.80 -0.33 17.78
C ARG A 40 -10.13 -0.76 18.42
N GLY A 41 -10.22 -2.01 18.87
CA GLY A 41 -11.40 -2.56 19.53
C GLY A 41 -11.81 -1.73 20.75
N ALA A 42 -10.85 -1.36 21.60
CA ALA A 42 -11.11 -0.52 22.77
C ALA A 42 -11.66 0.87 22.39
N VAL A 43 -11.15 1.50 21.32
CA VAL A 43 -11.66 2.78 20.81
C VAL A 43 -13.10 2.63 20.30
N MET A 44 -13.40 1.52 19.61
CA MET A 44 -14.76 1.26 19.11
C MET A 44 -15.74 0.96 20.25
N ASP A 45 -15.32 0.20 21.26
CA ASP A 45 -16.13 -0.07 22.46
C ASP A 45 -16.43 1.23 23.23
N GLN A 46 -15.49 2.17 23.26
CA GLN A 46 -15.70 3.50 23.82
C GLN A 46 -16.76 4.28 23.03
N ARG A 47 -16.71 4.27 21.69
CA ARG A 47 -17.74 4.91 20.84
C ARG A 47 -19.12 4.35 21.11
N ASP A 48 -19.23 3.01 21.08
CA ASP A 48 -20.48 2.30 21.31
C ASP A 48 -21.07 2.63 22.70
N THR A 49 -20.23 2.69 23.73
CA THR A 49 -20.65 2.97 25.10
C THR A 49 -21.11 4.41 25.29
N LEU A 50 -20.44 5.38 24.65
CA LEU A 50 -20.71 6.81 24.81
C LEU A 50 -21.75 7.33 23.80
N GLY A 51 -22.10 6.54 22.79
CA GLY A 51 -22.98 6.97 21.70
C GLY A 51 -22.35 8.07 20.85
N VAL A 52 -21.04 8.02 20.64
CA VAL A 52 -20.28 8.98 19.82
C VAL A 52 -20.33 8.55 18.36
N GLU A 53 -20.82 9.44 17.49
CA GLU A 53 -20.79 9.27 16.03
C GLU A 53 -19.73 10.21 15.44
N THR A 54 -18.84 9.67 14.60
CA THR A 54 -17.76 10.41 13.91
C THR A 54 -17.80 10.13 12.41
N ASP A 55 -17.16 10.98 11.60
CA ASP A 55 -17.06 10.91 10.14
C ASP A 55 -15.67 10.45 9.65
N ASP A 56 -14.90 9.77 10.53
CA ASP A 56 -13.52 9.36 10.27
C ASP A 56 -13.38 7.96 9.64
N ASP A 57 -14.48 7.40 9.15
CA ASP A 57 -14.62 6.10 8.46
C ASP A 57 -13.89 4.92 9.14
N THR A 58 -13.63 5.05 10.44
CA THR A 58 -12.84 4.11 11.20
C THR A 58 -13.70 2.95 11.70
N ASP A 59 -13.25 1.73 11.42
CA ASP A 59 -13.91 0.49 11.85
C ASP A 59 -13.02 -0.43 12.72
N ARG A 60 -13.65 -1.47 13.29
CA ARG A 60 -12.95 -2.58 13.96
C ARG A 60 -12.10 -3.35 12.95
N LEU A 61 -10.87 -3.69 13.33
CA LEU A 61 -9.98 -4.53 12.53
C LEU A 61 -10.24 -6.01 12.79
N ASP A 62 -10.30 -6.83 11.73
CA ASP A 62 -10.24 -8.29 11.87
C ASP A 62 -8.80 -8.75 12.11
N LYS A 63 -8.60 -9.53 13.17
CA LYS A 63 -7.26 -9.98 13.57
C LYS A 63 -6.66 -10.96 12.56
N SER A 64 -7.45 -11.88 12.03
CA SER A 64 -6.94 -12.90 11.11
C SER A 64 -6.54 -12.27 9.78
N GLU A 65 -7.37 -11.36 9.28
CA GLU A 65 -7.07 -10.57 8.10
C GLU A 65 -5.81 -9.73 8.32
N ARG A 66 -5.69 -9.07 9.47
CA ARG A 66 -4.52 -8.24 9.78
C ARG A 66 -3.22 -9.05 9.86
N VAL A 67 -3.26 -10.28 10.38
CA VAL A 67 -2.11 -11.19 10.34
C VAL A 67 -1.71 -11.48 8.89
N GLY A 68 -2.67 -11.79 8.02
CA GLY A 68 -2.44 -12.00 6.59
C GLY A 68 -1.77 -10.79 5.94
N GLN A 69 -2.33 -9.60 6.15
CA GLN A 69 -1.79 -8.35 5.61
C GLN A 69 -0.33 -8.12 6.06
N ILE A 70 0.01 -8.35 7.34
CA ILE A 70 1.39 -8.19 7.84
C ILE A 70 2.33 -9.23 7.19
N LEU A 71 1.86 -10.47 7.00
CA LEU A 71 2.65 -11.50 6.32
C LEU A 71 2.90 -11.16 4.85
N ASP A 72 1.91 -10.57 4.17
CA ASP A 72 2.05 -10.10 2.80
C ASP A 72 3.15 -9.04 2.69
N VAL A 73 3.25 -8.10 3.65
CA VAL A 73 4.36 -7.13 3.68
C VAL A 73 5.72 -7.82 3.72
N VAL A 74 5.85 -8.91 4.48
CA VAL A 74 7.10 -9.68 4.55
C VAL A 74 7.34 -10.44 3.24
N ASP A 75 6.30 -10.99 2.63
CA ASP A 75 6.35 -11.63 1.30
C ASP A 75 6.81 -10.65 0.22
N GLY A 76 6.46 -9.37 0.34
CA GLY A 76 6.89 -8.31 -0.59
C GLY A 76 8.40 -8.12 -0.71
N TYR A 77 9.19 -8.68 0.22
CA TYR A 77 10.65 -8.74 0.17
C TYR A 77 11.19 -10.07 -0.38
N GLY A 78 10.33 -11.08 -0.51
CA GLY A 78 10.62 -12.41 -1.01
C GLY A 78 10.62 -12.48 -2.54
N PRO A 79 11.42 -13.37 -3.15
CA PRO A 79 11.37 -13.59 -4.59
C PRO A 79 10.09 -14.36 -4.98
N GLY A 80 9.39 -13.89 -6.02
CA GLY A 80 8.31 -14.64 -6.67
C GLY A 80 6.90 -14.42 -6.09
N GLY A 81 6.75 -13.57 -5.07
CA GLY A 81 5.48 -13.04 -4.62
C GLY A 81 5.16 -11.66 -5.24
N PRO A 82 4.01 -11.07 -4.88
CA PRO A 82 3.68 -9.66 -5.14
C PRO A 82 4.81 -8.74 -4.70
N SER A 83 5.04 -7.66 -5.43
CA SER A 83 6.00 -6.65 -4.97
C SER A 83 5.43 -5.82 -3.81
N LEU A 84 6.31 -5.16 -3.05
CA LEU A 84 5.85 -4.27 -1.96
C LEU A 84 4.95 -3.14 -2.48
N ALA A 85 5.20 -2.63 -3.70
CA ALA A 85 4.34 -1.63 -4.33
C ALA A 85 2.95 -2.19 -4.61
N GLU A 86 2.86 -3.41 -5.15
CA GLU A 86 1.57 -4.10 -5.39
C GLU A 86 0.79 -4.30 -4.08
N ILE A 87 1.48 -4.70 -3.01
CA ILE A 87 0.89 -4.88 -1.68
C ILE A 87 0.37 -3.55 -1.13
N TRP A 88 1.16 -2.48 -1.23
CA TRP A 88 0.74 -1.15 -0.82
C TRP A 88 -0.47 -0.66 -1.62
N LEU A 89 -0.47 -0.87 -2.95
CA LEU A 89 -1.59 -0.48 -3.81
C LEU A 89 -2.90 -1.21 -3.47
N ARG A 90 -2.81 -2.46 -2.99
CA ARG A 90 -3.96 -3.24 -2.54
C ARG A 90 -4.54 -2.79 -1.21
N GLN A 91 -3.69 -2.32 -0.31
CA GLN A 91 -4.05 -2.12 1.10
C GLN A 91 -4.18 -0.66 1.51
N CYS A 92 -3.47 0.24 0.83
CA CYS A 92 -3.25 1.61 1.27
C CYS A 92 -3.43 2.65 0.16
N ALA A 93 -3.66 2.24 -1.09
CA ALA A 93 -3.87 3.20 -2.16
C ALA A 93 -5.06 4.13 -1.83
N PRO A 94 -4.94 5.42 -2.16
CA PRO A 94 -6.05 6.35 -2.03
C PRO A 94 -7.28 5.91 -2.83
N ASP A 95 -8.48 6.10 -2.27
CA ASP A 95 -9.76 5.69 -2.88
C ASP A 95 -10.08 6.38 -4.21
N ASP A 96 -9.43 7.53 -4.50
CA ASP A 96 -9.59 8.24 -5.77
C ASP A 96 -8.87 7.56 -6.94
N LEU A 97 -7.92 6.67 -6.65
CA LEU A 97 -7.16 5.91 -7.65
C LEU A 97 -7.85 4.56 -7.93
N ASN A 98 -8.15 4.28 -9.20
CA ASN A 98 -8.63 2.94 -9.57
C ASN A 98 -7.49 1.91 -9.47
N THR A 99 -7.59 1.02 -8.47
CA THR A 99 -6.63 -0.06 -8.18
C THR A 99 -7.13 -1.47 -8.54
N GLU A 100 -8.06 -1.60 -9.49
CA GLU A 100 -8.56 -2.90 -9.98
C GLU A 100 -7.45 -3.86 -10.45
N ASP A 101 -6.32 -3.32 -10.96
CA ASP A 101 -5.14 -4.07 -11.38
C ASP A 101 -3.87 -3.53 -10.70
N PRO A 102 -3.63 -3.92 -9.43
CA PRO A 102 -2.50 -3.41 -8.64
C PRO A 102 -1.15 -3.94 -9.15
N GLU A 103 -1.12 -5.12 -9.78
CA GLU A 103 0.09 -5.68 -10.39
C GLU A 103 0.55 -4.80 -11.56
N ALA A 104 -0.38 -4.40 -12.44
CA ALA A 104 -0.05 -3.47 -13.52
C ALA A 104 0.35 -2.08 -13.02
N LEU A 105 -0.25 -1.60 -11.92
CA LEU A 105 0.11 -0.32 -11.31
C LEU A 105 1.50 -0.34 -10.68
N ALA A 106 1.85 -1.43 -9.99
CA ALA A 106 3.16 -1.61 -9.36
C ALA A 106 4.31 -1.50 -10.36
N GLN A 107 4.09 -1.92 -11.61
CA GLN A 107 5.10 -1.77 -12.67
C GLN A 107 5.50 -0.31 -12.89
N TYR A 108 4.58 0.66 -12.73
CA TYR A 108 4.92 2.09 -12.86
C TYR A 108 5.65 2.63 -11.64
N ALA A 109 5.33 2.12 -10.44
CA ALA A 109 6.04 2.47 -9.20
C ALA A 109 7.49 1.98 -9.18
N GLU A 110 7.77 0.92 -9.93
CA GLU A 110 9.11 0.35 -10.07
C GLU A 110 9.90 0.94 -11.24
N MET A 111 9.28 1.81 -12.07
CA MET A 111 9.98 2.46 -13.17
C MET A 111 10.99 3.50 -12.66
N SER A 112 12.15 3.53 -13.30
CA SER A 112 13.02 4.69 -13.21
C SER A 112 12.41 5.92 -13.88
N HIS A 113 12.91 7.10 -13.53
CA HIS A 113 12.49 8.36 -14.15
C HIS A 113 12.64 8.37 -15.69
N GLU A 114 13.67 7.71 -16.21
CA GLU A 114 13.90 7.60 -17.66
C GLU A 114 12.86 6.68 -18.31
N GLU A 115 12.54 5.54 -17.69
CA GLU A 115 11.51 4.61 -18.16
C GLU A 115 10.13 5.24 -18.15
N TRP A 116 9.83 6.03 -17.11
CA TRP A 116 8.59 6.79 -17.00
C TRP A 116 8.47 7.85 -18.09
N THR A 117 9.53 8.62 -18.33
CA THR A 117 9.55 9.62 -19.42
C THR A 117 9.31 8.96 -20.77
N ALA A 118 9.96 7.82 -21.03
CA ALA A 118 9.73 7.06 -22.25
C ALA A 118 8.31 6.47 -22.33
N GLN A 119 7.69 6.13 -21.20
CA GLN A 119 6.31 5.65 -21.16
C GLN A 119 5.30 6.73 -21.57
N ILE A 120 5.50 7.97 -21.11
CA ILE A 120 4.71 9.14 -21.53
C ILE A 120 4.79 9.33 -23.05
N GLU A 121 6.00 9.28 -23.62
CA GLU A 121 6.21 9.39 -25.07
C GLU A 121 5.50 8.27 -25.84
N ARG A 122 5.57 7.01 -25.34
CA ARG A 122 4.89 5.86 -25.95
C ARG A 122 3.37 6.04 -25.98
N TRP A 123 2.77 6.51 -24.89
CA TRP A 123 1.34 6.81 -24.87
C TRP A 123 0.99 7.92 -25.85
N ALA A 124 1.74 9.02 -25.84
CA ALA A 124 1.52 10.13 -26.75
C ALA A 124 1.59 9.69 -28.22
N GLN A 125 2.59 8.89 -28.58
CA GLN A 125 2.71 8.34 -29.94
C GLN A 125 1.51 7.46 -30.32
N THR A 126 1.06 6.59 -29.40
CA THR A 126 -0.11 5.73 -29.63
C THR A 126 -1.37 6.54 -29.95
N TYR A 127 -1.58 7.67 -29.26
CA TYR A 127 -2.70 8.57 -29.54
C TYR A 127 -2.56 9.31 -30.87
N ARG A 128 -1.36 9.79 -31.20
CA ARG A 128 -1.10 10.44 -32.51
C ARG A 128 -1.33 9.49 -33.66
N ASP A 129 -0.86 8.25 -33.55
CA ASP A 129 -1.08 7.20 -34.55
C ASP A 129 -2.58 6.87 -34.70
N SER A 130 -3.36 7.08 -33.64
CA SER A 130 -4.82 6.91 -33.63
C SER A 130 -5.60 8.16 -34.10
N GLY A 131 -4.90 9.21 -34.54
CA GLY A 131 -5.51 10.42 -35.13
C GLY A 131 -5.66 11.61 -34.19
N ALA A 132 -5.02 11.60 -33.01
CA ALA A 132 -4.94 12.80 -32.17
C ALA A 132 -4.16 13.93 -32.85
N ASP A 133 -4.57 15.18 -32.63
CA ASP A 133 -3.91 16.35 -33.21
C ASP A 133 -2.45 16.45 -32.74
N ALA A 134 -1.54 16.71 -33.68
CA ALA A 134 -0.12 16.93 -33.43
C ALA A 134 0.14 18.17 -32.54
N MET A 135 -0.84 19.06 -32.37
CA MET A 135 -0.74 20.22 -31.46
C MET A 135 -0.79 19.85 -29.97
N HIS A 136 -1.20 18.63 -29.61
CA HIS A 136 -1.19 18.18 -28.21
C HIS A 136 0.22 17.78 -27.75
N SER A 137 0.59 18.26 -26.55
CA SER A 137 1.83 17.86 -25.88
C SER A 137 1.76 16.39 -25.43
N ASP A 138 2.92 15.75 -25.28
CA ASP A 138 2.98 14.36 -24.80
C ASP A 138 2.31 14.21 -23.43
N ARG A 139 2.56 15.16 -22.52
CA ARG A 139 1.95 15.17 -21.18
C ARG A 139 0.44 15.31 -21.23
N SER A 140 -0.11 16.12 -22.13
CA SER A 140 -1.58 16.24 -22.28
C SER A 140 -2.21 14.94 -22.79
N LEU A 141 -1.54 14.21 -23.68
CA LEU A 141 -2.02 12.93 -24.18
C LEU A 141 -1.88 11.82 -23.11
N ALA A 142 -0.79 11.84 -22.35
CA ALA A 142 -0.60 10.95 -21.20
C ALA A 142 -1.63 11.22 -20.10
N ASP A 143 -1.96 12.49 -19.81
CA ASP A 143 -3.01 12.85 -18.86
C ASP A 143 -4.38 12.32 -19.27
N ALA A 144 -4.73 12.42 -20.55
CA ALA A 144 -5.95 11.80 -21.08
C ALA A 144 -5.92 10.26 -20.94
N HIS A 145 -4.76 9.63 -21.17
CA HIS A 145 -4.59 8.19 -20.96
C HIS A 145 -4.80 7.80 -19.50
N VAL A 146 -4.11 8.48 -18.58
CA VAL A 146 -4.13 8.17 -17.14
C VAL A 146 -5.52 8.42 -16.57
N SER A 147 -6.13 9.56 -16.88
CA SER A 147 -7.48 9.90 -16.43
C SER A 147 -8.51 8.89 -16.90
N GLY A 148 -8.41 8.44 -18.16
CA GLY A 148 -9.32 7.45 -18.72
C GLY A 148 -9.15 6.04 -18.15
N LYS A 149 -7.92 5.67 -17.77
CA LYS A 149 -7.60 4.31 -17.30
C LYS A 149 -7.72 4.16 -15.78
N TRP A 150 -7.22 5.13 -15.02
CA TRP A 150 -7.08 5.04 -13.57
C TRP A 150 -7.92 6.07 -12.80
N GLY A 151 -8.69 6.92 -13.50
CA GLY A 151 -9.63 7.85 -12.88
C GLY A 151 -9.02 9.11 -12.27
N VAL A 152 -7.69 9.27 -12.33
CA VAL A 152 -6.94 10.39 -11.74
C VAL A 152 -6.17 11.18 -12.79
N SER A 153 -5.77 12.41 -12.49
CA SER A 153 -4.87 13.18 -13.37
C SER A 153 -3.47 12.55 -13.43
N LEU A 154 -2.70 12.90 -14.47
CA LEU A 154 -1.29 12.52 -14.59
C LEU A 154 -0.48 12.96 -13.37
N GLU A 155 -0.69 14.18 -12.89
CA GLU A 155 0.02 14.71 -11.72
C GLU A 155 -0.31 13.90 -10.46
N ARG A 156 -1.59 13.57 -10.26
CA ARG A 156 -2.01 12.74 -9.12
C ARG A 156 -1.41 11.34 -9.22
N PHE A 157 -1.46 10.73 -10.40
CA PHE A 157 -0.84 9.43 -10.65
C PHE A 157 0.68 9.44 -10.41
N GLU A 158 1.38 10.47 -10.90
CA GLU A 158 2.81 10.63 -10.66
C GLU A 158 3.09 10.71 -9.16
N SER A 159 2.35 11.55 -8.42
CA SER A 159 2.57 11.72 -6.98
C SER A 159 2.30 10.47 -6.12
N VAL A 160 1.39 9.59 -6.57
CA VAL A 160 0.94 8.42 -5.79
C VAL A 160 1.69 7.15 -6.21
N VAL A 161 1.84 6.95 -7.52
CA VAL A 161 2.33 5.70 -8.09
C VAL A 161 3.78 5.85 -8.52
N VAL A 162 4.15 6.90 -9.24
CA VAL A 162 5.49 7.02 -9.84
C VAL A 162 6.52 7.49 -8.82
N ASP A 163 6.16 8.46 -7.99
CA ASP A 163 7.00 8.98 -6.90
C ASP A 163 6.92 8.10 -5.63
N TRP A 164 6.35 6.89 -5.77
CA TRP A 164 6.22 5.93 -4.69
C TRP A 164 7.57 5.57 -4.05
N ASN A 165 7.55 5.41 -2.73
CA ASN A 165 8.74 5.10 -1.94
C ASN A 165 8.46 3.95 -0.97
N ALA A 166 9.29 2.91 -1.05
CA ALA A 166 9.20 1.73 -0.18
C ALA A 166 9.24 2.05 1.32
N GLY A 167 9.97 3.10 1.74
CA GLY A 167 10.06 3.47 3.15
C GLY A 167 8.76 4.05 3.70
N ASP A 168 8.11 4.92 2.92
CA ASP A 168 6.83 5.51 3.29
C ASP A 168 5.73 4.44 3.21
N ALA A 169 5.77 3.61 2.15
CA ALA A 169 4.84 2.49 1.98
C ALA A 169 4.88 1.48 3.14
N LEU A 170 6.07 1.18 3.67
CA LEU A 170 6.20 0.35 4.87
C LEU A 170 5.54 0.99 6.10
N THR A 171 5.70 2.31 6.24
CA THR A 171 5.10 3.08 7.33
C THR A 171 3.59 3.02 7.23
N ASP A 172 3.03 3.21 6.03
CA ASP A 172 1.58 3.09 5.80
C ASP A 172 1.09 1.67 6.10
N LEU A 173 1.75 0.66 5.53
CA LEU A 173 1.34 -0.74 5.63
C LEU A 173 1.36 -1.27 7.06
N LEU A 174 2.37 -0.90 7.86
CA LEU A 174 2.53 -1.41 9.23
C LEU A 174 2.02 -0.43 10.30
N GLY A 175 2.21 0.87 10.09
CA GLY A 175 1.87 1.94 11.03
C GLY A 175 0.51 2.58 10.79
N GLY A 176 0.02 2.61 9.55
CA GLY A 176 -1.27 3.22 9.18
C GLY A 176 -2.46 2.78 10.04
N PRO A 177 -2.64 1.48 10.35
CA PRO A 177 -3.70 1.05 11.26
C PRO A 177 -3.62 1.67 12.67
N SER A 178 -2.42 1.94 13.17
CA SER A 178 -2.22 2.62 14.46
C SER A 178 -2.48 4.12 14.35
N GLU A 179 -2.06 4.76 13.26
CA GLU A 179 -2.30 6.19 13.00
C GLU A 179 -3.79 6.50 12.87
N ALA A 180 -4.51 5.70 12.10
CA ALA A 180 -5.97 5.82 12.01
C ALA A 180 -6.65 5.54 13.37
N THR A 181 -6.03 4.74 14.25
CA THR A 181 -6.56 4.52 15.62
C THR A 181 -6.38 5.77 16.46
N GLU A 182 -5.24 6.45 16.32
CA GLU A 182 -4.96 7.70 16.99
C GLU A 182 -5.89 8.81 16.51
N GLU A 183 -6.12 8.91 15.20
CA GLU A 183 -7.10 9.84 14.61
C GLU A 183 -8.50 9.60 15.18
N ALA A 184 -8.91 8.34 15.29
CA ALA A 184 -10.19 7.97 15.89
C ALA A 184 -10.34 8.39 17.35
N VAL A 185 -9.26 8.33 18.13
CA VAL A 185 -9.25 8.86 19.50
C VAL A 185 -9.40 10.38 19.52
N ARG A 186 -8.76 11.09 18.59
CA ARG A 186 -8.89 12.55 18.47
C ARG A 186 -10.31 12.94 18.07
N ALA A 187 -10.87 12.30 17.05
CA ALA A 187 -12.25 12.51 16.61
C ALA A 187 -13.25 12.27 17.75
N ASN A 188 -13.07 11.21 18.53
CA ASN A 188 -13.90 10.95 19.72
C ASN A 188 -13.79 12.06 20.77
N THR A 189 -12.58 12.58 20.97
CA THR A 189 -12.34 13.65 21.94
C THR A 189 -13.01 14.94 21.51
N GLU A 190 -12.94 15.28 20.22
CA GLU A 190 -13.58 16.46 19.64
C GLU A 190 -15.12 16.36 19.69
N ALA A 191 -15.68 15.18 19.41
CA ALA A 191 -17.13 14.95 19.48
C ALA A 191 -17.71 15.07 20.91
N LEU A 192 -16.88 14.91 21.94
CA LEU A 192 -17.27 15.00 23.35
C LEU A 192 -17.03 16.38 23.98
N ALA A 193 -16.34 17.29 23.28
CA ALA A 193 -15.99 18.63 23.78
C ALA A 193 -17.13 19.64 23.61
#